data_AF-A0A1Z4IAM0-F1
#
_entry.id   AF-A0A1Z4IAM0-F1
#
_cell.length_a   1.000
_cell.length_b   1.000
_cell.length_c   1.000
_cell.angle_alpha   90.00
_cell.angle_beta   90.00
_cell.angle_gamma   90.00
#
_symmetry.space_group_name_H-M   'P 1'
#
loop_
_entity.id
_entity.type
_entity.pdbx_description
1 polymer ?
#
loop_
_entity_poly.entity_id
_entity_poly.type
_entity_poly.pdbx_seq_one_letter_code
_entity_poly.pdbx_strand_id
1 'polypeptide(L)'
;MSIEKIVEQALQDGYLTPAMEAEVGRICDNASELSIEEYMALDRLMGALLTGEVVAVPRKQFINVMEELVLTEAIARVAEIEATSESSIDVGDIAAYALNRLPPLYATTEEGASYQRIHAKAELQELISQQVSEAINLNLNQPNDNRTPVSSKTTGNEILRQVSSLLQVYAPSFEQKS
;
A
#
# COMPACT_ATOMS: atom_id res chain seq x y z
N MET A 1 -23.01 3.27 11.84
CA MET A 1 -23.50 2.10 12.62
C MET A 1 -24.10 2.60 13.93
N SER A 2 -24.88 1.83 14.69
CA SER A 2 -25.26 2.24 16.06
C SER A 2 -24.06 2.08 17.00
N ILE A 3 -23.89 2.98 17.97
CA ILE A 3 -22.83 2.91 19.00
C ILE A 3 -22.90 1.54 19.72
N GLU A 4 -24.10 1.04 20.03
CA GLU A 4 -24.29 -0.24 20.73
C GLU A 4 -23.62 -1.42 20.02
N LYS A 5 -23.77 -1.50 18.70
CA LYS A 5 -23.16 -2.57 17.91
C LYS A 5 -21.64 -2.49 17.89
N ILE A 6 -21.09 -1.27 17.93
CA ILE A 6 -19.64 -1.06 17.99
C ILE A 6 -19.11 -1.50 19.36
N VAL A 7 -19.82 -1.18 20.44
CA VAL A 7 -19.45 -1.57 21.80
C VAL A 7 -19.54 -3.08 21.98
N GLU A 8 -20.60 -3.72 21.49
CA GLU A 8 -20.77 -5.18 21.56
C GLU A 8 -19.66 -5.91 20.79
N GLN A 9 -19.33 -5.43 19.58
CA GLN A 9 -18.23 -5.98 18.80
C GLN A 9 -16.87 -5.77 19.50
N ALA A 10 -16.62 -4.60 20.07
CA ALA A 10 -15.36 -4.32 20.78
C ALA A 10 -15.20 -5.19 22.04
N LEU A 11 -16.29 -5.45 22.77
CA LEU A 11 -16.31 -6.35 23.93
C LEU A 11 -16.11 -7.81 23.51
N GLN A 12 -16.68 -8.23 22.37
CA GLN A 12 -16.53 -9.59 21.86
C GLN A 12 -15.10 -9.84 21.34
N ASP A 13 -14.52 -8.87 20.65
CA ASP A 13 -13.19 -8.98 20.05
C ASP A 13 -12.07 -8.68 21.07
N GLY A 14 -12.37 -8.01 22.18
CA GLY A 14 -11.40 -7.59 23.21
C GLY A 14 -10.50 -6.43 22.78
N TYR A 15 -10.75 -5.84 21.60
CA TYR A 15 -9.96 -4.76 21.03
C TYR A 15 -10.85 -3.69 20.41
N LEU A 16 -10.53 -2.42 20.69
CA LEU A 16 -11.15 -1.29 19.99
C LEU A 16 -10.28 -0.93 18.79
N THR A 17 -10.78 -1.17 17.59
CA THR A 17 -10.05 -0.82 16.37
C THR A 17 -10.13 0.69 16.09
N PRO A 18 -9.13 1.30 15.43
CA PRO A 18 -9.18 2.73 15.09
C PRO A 18 -10.37 3.14 14.23
N ALA A 19 -10.93 2.22 13.44
CA ALA A 19 -12.13 2.46 12.63
C ALA A 19 -13.39 2.55 13.50
N MET A 20 -13.50 1.69 14.52
CA MET A 20 -14.57 1.72 15.51
C MET A 20 -14.53 3.00 16.34
N GLU A 21 -13.35 3.39 16.82
CA GLU A 21 -13.14 4.65 17.54
C GLU A 21 -13.54 5.87 16.70
N ALA A 22 -13.13 5.92 15.44
CA ALA A 22 -13.47 7.02 14.53
C ALA A 22 -14.99 7.10 14.24
N GLU A 23 -15.68 5.96 14.15
CA GLU A 23 -17.12 5.90 13.96
C GLU A 23 -17.87 6.38 15.22
N VAL A 24 -17.43 5.97 16.41
CA VAL A 24 -17.98 6.45 17.69
C VAL A 24 -17.76 7.96 17.81
N GLY A 25 -16.55 8.47 17.54
CA GLY A 25 -16.26 9.90 17.53
C GLY A 25 -17.14 10.68 16.56
N ARG A 26 -17.35 10.17 15.33
CA ARG A 26 -18.21 10.82 14.34
C ARG A 26 -19.68 10.88 14.77
N ILE A 27 -20.17 9.86 15.48
CA ILE A 27 -21.55 9.85 16.00
C ILE A 27 -21.66 10.84 17.16
N CYS A 28 -20.68 10.87 18.07
CA CYS A 28 -20.62 11.83 19.17
C CYS A 28 -20.52 13.28 18.70
N ASP A 29 -19.78 13.56 17.61
CA ASP A 29 -19.60 14.92 17.08
C ASP A 29 -20.84 15.42 16.30
N ASN A 30 -21.58 14.51 15.65
CA ASN A 30 -22.76 14.86 14.84
C ASN A 30 -24.07 14.88 15.63
N ALA A 31 -24.18 14.13 16.72
CA ALA A 31 -25.39 14.06 17.52
C ALA A 31 -25.40 15.20 18.55
N SER A 32 -26.20 16.24 18.30
CA SER A 32 -26.38 17.36 19.24
C SER A 32 -27.04 16.93 20.57
N GLU A 33 -27.72 15.77 20.59
CA GLU A 33 -28.18 15.07 21.79
C GLU A 33 -28.05 13.55 21.56
N LEU A 34 -27.22 12.86 22.36
CA LEU A 34 -27.15 11.40 22.38
C LEU A 34 -28.42 10.84 23.04
N SER A 35 -28.95 9.74 22.51
CA SER A 35 -29.99 8.99 23.21
C SER A 35 -29.43 8.36 24.50
N ILE A 36 -30.32 8.07 25.46
CA ILE A 36 -29.94 7.43 26.74
C ILE A 36 -29.25 6.08 26.48
N GLU A 37 -29.69 5.34 25.47
CA GLU A 37 -29.13 4.04 25.07
C GLU A 37 -27.68 4.18 24.57
N GLU A 38 -27.41 5.20 23.74
CA GLU A 38 -26.06 5.50 23.27
C GLU A 38 -25.13 5.94 24.41
N TYR A 39 -25.65 6.69 25.39
CA TYR A 39 -24.89 7.10 26.57
C TYR A 39 -24.53 5.91 27.47
N MET A 40 -25.47 4.99 27.68
CA MET A 40 -25.23 3.75 28.44
C MET A 40 -24.23 2.82 27.73
N ALA A 41 -24.30 2.73 26.41
CA ALA A 41 -23.32 1.99 25.63
C ALA A 41 -21.92 2.61 25.74
N LEU A 42 -21.82 3.93 25.68
CA LEU A 42 -20.56 4.65 25.85
C LEU A 42 -19.96 4.45 27.25
N ASP A 43 -20.79 4.53 28.31
CA ASP A 43 -20.36 4.28 29.69
C ASP A 43 -19.83 2.85 29.88
N ARG A 44 -20.50 1.87 29.26
CA ARG A 44 -20.02 0.48 29.25
C ARG A 44 -18.69 0.33 28.52
N LEU A 45 -18.50 1.01 27.38
CA LEU A 45 -17.23 1.02 26.66
C LEU A 45 -16.11 1.68 27.48
N MET A 46 -16.40 2.78 28.17
CA MET A 46 -15.44 3.43 29.06
C MET A 46 -15.05 2.52 30.23
N GLY A 47 -16.02 1.83 30.85
CA GLY A 47 -15.77 0.84 31.89
C GLY A 47 -14.87 -0.30 31.40
N ALA A 48 -15.11 -0.81 30.19
CA ALA A 48 -14.30 -1.87 29.59
C ALA A 48 -12.87 -1.43 29.26
N LEU A 49 -12.68 -0.18 28.83
CA LEU A 49 -11.34 0.41 28.63
C LEU A 49 -10.58 0.61 29.95
N LEU A 50 -11.27 1.05 31.02
CA LEU A 50 -10.67 1.27 32.34
C LEU A 50 -10.32 -0.03 33.07
N THR A 51 -11.12 -1.07 32.88
CA THR A 51 -10.90 -2.41 33.46
C THR A 51 -9.88 -3.24 32.65
N GLY A 52 -9.53 -2.80 31.44
CA GLY A 52 -8.61 -3.50 30.55
C GLY A 52 -9.24 -4.71 29.83
N GLU A 53 -10.57 -4.85 29.88
CA GLU A 53 -11.33 -5.85 29.12
C GLU A 53 -11.27 -5.58 27.61
N VAL A 54 -11.11 -4.30 27.22
CA VAL A 54 -10.90 -3.87 25.85
C VAL A 54 -9.60 -3.07 25.75
N VAL A 55 -8.71 -3.47 24.84
CA VAL A 55 -7.47 -2.74 24.55
C VAL A 55 -7.65 -1.93 23.27
N ALA A 56 -7.48 -0.61 23.36
CA ALA A 56 -7.45 0.24 22.17
C ALA A 56 -6.20 -0.09 21.34
N VAL A 57 -6.40 -0.59 20.12
CA VAL A 57 -5.29 -0.84 19.20
C VAL A 57 -4.84 0.53 18.68
N PRO A 58 -3.60 0.96 18.97
CA PRO A 58 -3.12 2.23 18.45
C PRO A 58 -3.19 2.21 16.92
N ARG A 59 -3.56 3.34 16.32
CA ARG A 59 -3.45 3.56 14.86
C ARG A 59 -2.07 3.11 14.38
N LYS A 60 -1.94 2.65 13.12
CA LYS A 60 -0.63 2.33 12.51
C LYS A 60 0.34 3.48 12.76
N GLN A 61 1.17 3.34 13.79
CA GLN A 61 2.26 4.26 14.13
C GLN A 61 3.52 3.71 13.47
N PHE A 62 3.48 3.36 12.18
CA PHE A 62 4.68 2.99 11.46
C PHE A 62 4.60 3.45 10.02
N ILE A 63 5.69 4.02 9.54
CA ILE A 63 5.85 4.47 8.16
C ILE A 63 7.10 3.83 7.58
N ASN A 64 7.04 3.43 6.30
CA ASN A 64 8.23 3.05 5.57
C ASN A 64 8.85 4.30 4.94
N VAL A 65 10.00 4.72 5.45
CA VAL A 65 10.69 5.93 5.00
C VAL A 65 11.15 5.81 3.54
N MET A 66 11.33 4.58 3.03
CA MET A 66 11.71 4.35 1.65
C MET A 66 10.64 4.77 0.65
N GLU A 67 9.35 4.76 1.02
CA GLU A 67 8.26 5.14 0.10
C GLU A 67 8.45 6.57 -0.41
N GLU A 68 8.72 7.51 0.49
CA GLU A 68 8.93 8.92 0.14
C GLU A 68 10.19 9.12 -0.73
N LEU A 69 11.29 8.47 -0.38
CA LEU A 69 12.57 8.59 -1.09
C LEU A 69 12.48 8.02 -2.50
N VAL A 70 11.91 6.82 -2.65
CA VAL A 70 11.74 6.16 -3.94
C VAL A 70 10.76 6.93 -4.81
N LEU A 71 9.65 7.41 -4.25
CA LEU A 71 8.66 8.17 -5.00
C LEU A 71 9.25 9.50 -5.52
N THR A 72 10.04 10.19 -4.71
CA THR A 72 10.70 11.44 -5.10
C THR A 72 11.69 11.20 -6.25
N GLU A 73 12.54 10.17 -6.14
CA GLU A 73 13.48 9.81 -7.21
C GLU A 73 12.74 9.37 -8.48
N ALA A 74 11.71 8.53 -8.36
CA ALA A 74 10.93 8.05 -9.50
C ALA A 74 10.26 9.20 -10.26
N ILE A 75 9.62 10.14 -9.56
CA ILE A 75 9.00 11.32 -10.19
C ILE A 75 10.06 12.15 -10.93
N ALA A 76 11.21 12.40 -10.30
CA ALA A 76 12.28 13.18 -10.92
C ALA A 76 12.78 12.53 -12.22
N ARG A 77 13.05 11.21 -12.18
CA ARG A 77 13.54 10.45 -13.34
C ARG A 77 12.51 10.33 -14.45
N VAL A 78 11.24 10.08 -14.11
CA VAL A 78 10.16 9.99 -15.09
C VAL A 78 9.94 11.34 -15.76
N ALA A 79 9.93 12.44 -15.00
CA ALA A 79 9.77 13.78 -15.56
C ALA A 79 10.89 14.16 -16.55
N GLU A 80 12.15 13.77 -16.26
CA GLU A 80 13.28 13.96 -17.19
C GLU A 80 13.09 13.18 -18.51
N ILE A 81 12.53 11.97 -18.43
CA ILE A 81 12.34 11.09 -19.58
C ILE A 81 11.13 11.52 -20.40
N GLU A 82 10.00 11.85 -19.77
CA GLU A 82 8.80 12.35 -20.43
C GLU A 82 9.04 13.70 -21.13
N ALA A 83 9.96 14.52 -20.61
CA ALA A 83 10.41 15.73 -21.30
C ALA A 83 11.20 15.43 -22.59
N THR A 84 11.81 14.24 -22.69
CA THR A 84 12.68 13.84 -23.81
C THR A 84 11.98 12.86 -24.76
N SER A 85 10.93 12.18 -24.32
CA SER A 85 10.25 11.09 -25.03
C SER A 85 8.75 11.12 -24.79
N GLU A 86 7.92 10.90 -25.81
CA GLU A 86 6.45 10.86 -25.70
C GLU A 86 5.90 9.57 -25.04
N SER A 87 6.71 8.91 -24.21
CA SER A 87 6.32 7.65 -23.54
C SER A 87 5.68 7.96 -22.19
N SER A 88 4.41 7.59 -22.01
CA SER A 88 3.74 7.70 -20.71
C SER A 88 4.19 6.57 -19.79
N ILE A 89 4.94 6.89 -18.74
CA ILE A 89 5.43 5.89 -17.78
C ILE A 89 4.68 6.02 -16.47
N ASP A 90 4.12 4.92 -15.97
CA ASP A 90 3.42 4.91 -14.69
C ASP A 90 4.42 4.89 -13.51
N VAL A 91 4.46 5.99 -12.78
CA VAL A 91 5.26 6.16 -11.56
C VAL A 91 4.89 5.13 -10.50
N GLY A 92 3.63 4.70 -10.44
CA GLY A 92 3.15 3.71 -9.48
C GLY A 92 3.83 2.36 -9.65
N ASP A 93 3.99 1.89 -10.89
CA ASP A 93 4.66 0.62 -11.18
C ASP A 93 6.16 0.69 -10.91
N ILE A 94 6.80 1.82 -11.25
CA ILE A 94 8.22 2.04 -10.96
C ILE A 94 8.46 1.99 -9.46
N ALA A 95 7.66 2.73 -8.70
CA ALA A 95 7.78 2.77 -7.24
C ALA A 95 7.53 1.39 -6.64
N ALA A 96 6.50 0.67 -7.08
CA ALA A 96 6.22 -0.68 -6.63
C ALA A 96 7.35 -1.66 -6.95
N TYR A 97 7.91 -1.61 -8.16
CA TYR A 97 9.04 -2.45 -8.57
C TYR A 97 10.27 -2.17 -7.70
N ALA A 98 10.63 -0.90 -7.51
CA ALA A 98 11.78 -0.50 -6.72
C ALA A 98 11.62 -0.84 -5.23
N LEU A 99 10.45 -0.54 -4.64
CA LEU A 99 10.19 -0.81 -3.21
C LEU A 99 10.21 -2.31 -2.88
N ASN A 100 9.80 -3.18 -3.81
CA ASN A 100 9.86 -4.63 -3.62
C ASN A 100 11.29 -5.21 -3.62
N ARG A 101 12.30 -4.40 -4.00
CA ARG A 101 13.71 -4.81 -4.12
C ARG A 101 14.63 -4.07 -3.17
N LEU A 102 14.11 -3.05 -2.49
CA LEU A 102 14.85 -2.26 -1.52
C LEU A 102 14.56 -2.77 -0.10
N PRO A 103 15.54 -2.71 0.82
CA PRO A 103 15.29 -3.03 2.21
C PRO A 103 14.26 -2.05 2.80
N PRO A 104 13.17 -2.53 3.45
CA PRO A 104 12.17 -1.64 4.04
C PRO A 104 12.72 -0.97 5.30
N LEU A 105 12.50 0.34 5.45
CA LEU A 105 12.93 1.11 6.62
C LEU A 105 11.71 1.63 7.38
N TYR A 106 11.20 0.81 8.29
CA TYR A 106 10.08 1.18 9.14
C TYR A 106 10.53 2.01 10.34
N ALA A 107 9.78 3.07 10.64
CA ALA A 107 9.96 3.88 11.83
C ALA A 107 8.60 4.12 12.52
N THR A 108 8.59 4.07 13.86
CA THR A 108 7.39 4.29 14.66
C THR A 108 7.29 5.67 15.30
N THR A 109 8.38 6.43 15.24
CA THR A 109 8.48 7.80 15.75
C THR A 109 8.98 8.73 14.66
N GLU A 110 8.66 10.01 14.76
CA GLU A 110 9.13 11.03 13.82
C GLU A 110 10.67 11.16 13.85
N GLU A 111 11.27 11.10 15.04
CA GLU A 111 12.72 11.11 15.20
C GLU A 111 13.38 9.90 14.52
N GLY A 112 12.80 8.70 14.71
CA GLY A 112 13.27 7.49 14.04
C GLY A 112 13.14 7.58 12.53
N ALA A 113 12.05 8.17 12.02
CA ALA A 113 11.86 8.38 10.59
C ALA A 113 12.92 9.34 10.02
N SER A 114 13.22 10.43 10.72
CA SER A 114 14.26 11.38 10.33
C SER A 114 15.64 10.73 10.29
N TYR A 115 15.98 9.94 11.31
CA TYR A 115 17.23 9.18 11.36
C TYR A 115 17.36 8.22 10.17
N GLN A 116 16.32 7.41 9.93
CA GLN A 116 16.29 6.46 8.81
C GLN A 116 16.37 7.18 7.46
N ARG A 117 15.78 8.37 7.33
CA ARG A 117 15.86 9.18 6.11
C ARG A 117 17.29 9.65 5.83
N ILE A 118 17.98 10.13 6.87
CA ILE A 118 19.38 10.57 6.75
C ILE A 118 20.27 9.37 6.39
N HIS A 119 20.09 8.25 7.09
CA HIS A 119 20.83 7.01 6.83
C HIS A 119 20.61 6.51 5.40
N ALA A 120 19.36 6.43 4.94
CA ALA A 120 19.02 6.01 3.59
C ALA A 120 19.62 6.92 2.52
N LYS A 121 19.62 8.25 2.73
CA LYS A 121 20.27 9.19 1.81
C LYS A 121 21.79 9.03 1.77
N ALA A 122 22.42 8.66 2.88
CA ALA A 122 23.86 8.48 2.95
C ALA A 122 24.33 7.16 2.29
N GLU A 123 23.61 6.06 2.54
CA GLU A 123 24.09 4.71 2.18
C GLU A 123 23.29 4.03 1.07
N LEU A 124 21.99 4.33 0.95
CA LEU A 124 21.07 3.62 0.06
C LEU A 124 20.70 4.43 -1.19
N GLN A 125 21.09 5.69 -1.28
CA GLN A 125 20.72 6.56 -2.40
C GLN A 125 21.15 5.98 -3.76
N GLU A 126 22.37 5.43 -3.85
CA GLU A 126 22.87 4.80 -5.07
C GLU A 126 22.02 3.58 -5.45
N LEU A 127 21.68 2.74 -4.48
CA LEU A 127 20.82 1.57 -4.68
C LEU A 127 19.41 1.97 -5.10
N ILE A 128 18.84 3.03 -4.51
CA ILE A 128 17.53 3.58 -4.89
C ILE A 128 17.56 4.02 -6.35
N SER A 129 18.53 4.84 -6.75
CA SER A 129 18.65 5.30 -8.14
C SER A 129 18.87 4.14 -9.11
N GLN A 130 19.62 3.10 -8.71
CA GLN A 130 19.79 1.89 -9.53
C GLN A 130 18.48 1.14 -9.73
N GLN A 131 17.73 0.87 -8.66
CA GLN A 131 16.46 0.14 -8.75
C GLN A 131 15.39 0.91 -9.53
N VAL A 132 15.32 2.24 -9.35
CA VAL A 132 14.44 3.11 -10.13
C VAL A 132 14.81 3.09 -11.61
N SER A 133 16.11 3.17 -11.94
CA SER A 133 16.58 3.12 -13.33
C SER A 133 16.28 1.76 -13.98
N GLU A 134 16.45 0.66 -13.25
CA GLU A 134 16.11 -0.68 -13.72
C GLU A 134 14.60 -0.80 -14.00
N ALA A 135 13.76 -0.28 -13.10
CA ALA A 135 12.31 -0.27 -13.25
C ALA A 135 11.85 0.51 -14.49
N ILE A 136 12.45 1.68 -14.72
CA ILE A 136 12.18 2.53 -15.89
C ILE A 136 12.57 1.79 -17.18
N ASN A 137 13.78 1.20 -17.22
CA ASN A 137 14.23 0.46 -18.39
C ASN A 137 13.31 -0.73 -18.70
N LEU A 138 12.84 -1.43 -17.68
CA LEU A 138 11.87 -2.51 -17.88
C LEU A 138 10.55 -1.98 -18.46
N ASN A 139 10.03 -0.89 -17.92
CA ASN A 139 8.78 -0.29 -18.40
C ASN A 139 8.88 0.18 -19.87
N LEU A 140 10.01 0.81 -20.23
CA LEU A 140 10.29 1.23 -21.61
C LEU A 140 10.44 0.07 -22.60
N ASN A 141 11.03 -1.06 -22.17
CA ASN A 141 11.24 -2.23 -23.00
C ASN A 141 10.03 -3.18 -23.02
N GLN A 142 9.02 -2.97 -22.18
CA GLN A 142 7.88 -3.86 -22.10
C GLN A 142 6.90 -3.54 -23.24
N PRO A 143 6.51 -4.53 -24.08
CA PRO A 143 5.38 -4.37 -24.98
C PRO A 143 4.16 -4.03 -24.13
N ASN A 144 3.32 -3.12 -24.62
CA ASN A 144 2.13 -2.60 -23.96
C ASN A 144 1.05 -3.70 -23.86
N ASP A 145 1.33 -4.75 -23.11
CA ASP A 145 0.48 -5.92 -22.97
C ASP A 145 -0.46 -5.62 -21.83
N ASN A 146 -1.76 -5.56 -22.14
CA ASN A 146 -2.82 -5.42 -21.14
C ASN A 146 -2.51 -6.34 -19.97
N ARG A 147 -2.25 -5.74 -18.80
CA ARG A 147 -1.88 -6.37 -17.51
C ARG A 147 -3.01 -7.22 -16.94
N THR A 148 -3.53 -8.10 -17.78
CA THR A 148 -4.63 -8.99 -17.48
C THR A 148 -4.00 -10.15 -16.73
N PRO A 149 -4.21 -10.27 -15.41
CA PRO A 149 -3.76 -11.46 -14.71
C PRO A 149 -4.37 -12.68 -15.40
N VAL A 150 -3.56 -13.74 -15.57
CA VAL A 150 -4.03 -15.03 -16.09
C VAL A 150 -5.23 -15.46 -15.24
N SER A 151 -6.42 -15.40 -15.83
CA SER A 151 -7.66 -15.71 -15.12
C SER A 151 -7.56 -17.14 -14.60
N SER A 152 -7.65 -17.30 -13.28
CA SER A 152 -7.58 -18.61 -12.62
C SER A 152 -8.81 -19.51 -12.91
N LYS A 153 -9.78 -19.03 -13.70
CA LYS A 153 -11.04 -19.71 -14.00
C LYS A 153 -11.12 -20.35 -15.39
N THR A 154 -10.00 -20.51 -16.09
CA THR A 154 -10.00 -20.97 -17.49
C THR A 154 -9.42 -22.39 -17.62
N THR A 155 -10.04 -23.19 -18.50
CA THR A 155 -9.74 -24.61 -18.72
C THR A 155 -8.29 -24.76 -19.21
N GLY A 156 -7.61 -25.88 -18.93
CA GLY A 156 -6.17 -26.06 -19.22
C GLY A 156 -5.72 -25.67 -20.64
N ASN A 157 -6.58 -25.80 -21.66
CA ASN A 157 -6.28 -25.38 -23.03
C ASN A 157 -6.26 -23.85 -23.23
N GLU A 158 -7.03 -23.10 -22.45
CA GLU A 158 -7.05 -21.63 -22.51
C GLU A 158 -5.81 -21.04 -21.84
N ILE A 159 -5.33 -21.66 -20.76
CA ILE A 159 -4.05 -21.31 -20.12
C ILE A 159 -2.91 -21.53 -21.11
N LEU A 160 -2.88 -22.67 -21.82
CA LEU A 160 -1.85 -22.94 -22.82
C LEU A 160 -1.86 -21.92 -23.97
N ARG A 161 -3.04 -21.48 -24.41
CA ARG A 161 -3.16 -20.43 -25.44
C ARG A 161 -2.67 -19.07 -24.93
N GLN A 162 -3.02 -18.69 -23.71
CA GLN A 162 -2.55 -17.44 -23.10
C GLN A 162 -1.04 -17.44 -22.89
N VAL A 163 -0.47 -18.55 -22.42
CA VAL A 163 0.99 -18.69 -22.27
C VAL A 163 1.67 -18.67 -23.63
N SER A 164 1.11 -19.33 -24.65
CA SER A 164 1.67 -19.29 -26.01
C SER A 164 1.63 -17.89 -26.62
N SER A 165 0.55 -17.13 -26.43
CA SER A 165 0.49 -15.75 -26.93
C SER A 165 1.48 -14.84 -26.22
N LEU A 166 1.62 -14.98 -24.89
CA LEU A 166 2.63 -14.24 -24.13
C LEU A 166 4.04 -14.59 -24.60
N LEU A 167 4.37 -15.87 -24.76
CA LEU A 167 5.69 -16.28 -25.24
C LEU A 167 5.99 -15.72 -26.65
N GLN A 168 4.99 -15.66 -27.53
CA GLN A 168 5.15 -15.05 -28.87
C GLN A 168 5.43 -13.54 -28.80
N VAL A 169 4.76 -12.84 -27.88
CA VAL A 169 4.95 -11.38 -27.67
C VAL A 169 6.33 -11.09 -27.07
N TYR A 170 6.78 -11.91 -26.11
CA TYR A 170 8.07 -11.72 -25.44
C TYR A 170 9.28 -12.25 -26.22
N ALA A 171 9.08 -13.17 -27.18
CA ALA A 171 10.15 -13.75 -27.98
C ALA A 171 9.77 -13.81 -29.48
N PRO A 172 9.56 -12.65 -30.15
CA PRO A 172 9.13 -12.61 -31.55
C PRO A 172 10.13 -13.27 -32.52
N SER A 173 11.39 -13.43 -32.11
CA SER A 173 12.48 -13.98 -32.91
C SER A 173 12.76 -15.48 -32.67
N PHE A 174 12.04 -16.15 -31.76
CA PHE A 174 12.36 -17.51 -31.34
C PHE A 174 12.05 -18.57 -32.42
N GLU A 175 11.05 -18.33 -33.27
CA GLU A 175 10.75 -19.16 -34.43
C GLU A 175 11.33 -18.55 -35.72
N GLN A 176 12.65 -18.37 -35.78
CA GLN A 176 13.29 -18.28 -37.09
C GLN A 176 13.21 -19.66 -37.76
N LYS A 177 12.20 -19.82 -38.62
CA LYS A 177 12.08 -20.97 -39.54
C LYS A 177 13.41 -21.17 -40.26
N SER A 178 14.05 -22.32 -40.00
CA SER A 178 15.05 -22.90 -40.91
C SER A 178 14.38 -23.42 -42.17
#